data_AF-A0A351TI42-F1
#
_entry.id   AF-A0A351TI42-F1
#
_cell.length_a   1.000
_cell.length_b   1.000
_cell.length_c   1.000
_cell.angle_alpha   90.00
_cell.angle_beta   90.00
_cell.angle_gamma   90.00
#
_symmetry.space_group_name_H-M   'P 1'
#
loop_
_entity.id
_entity.type
_entity.pdbx_description
1 polymer ?
#
loop_
_entity_poly.entity_id
_entity_poly.type
_entity_poly.pdbx_seq_one_letter_code
_entity_poly.pdbx_strand_id
1 'polypeptide(L)' 'MFTSIIGYPRVGTLRELKFATEKYFRKEISAEELLDVAKEIRKSAWL' A
#
# COMPACT_ATOMS: atom_id res chain seq x y z
N MET A 1 -3.54 23.65 -19.57
CA MET A 1 -4.58 22.88 -18.88
C MET A 1 -3.92 22.14 -17.74
N PHE A 2 -4.38 22.33 -16.50
CA PHE A 2 -3.84 21.64 -15.34
C PHE A 2 -4.73 20.44 -15.03
N THR A 3 -4.13 19.27 -14.86
CA THR A 3 -4.82 18.05 -14.48
C THR A 3 -4.59 17.82 -13.00
N SER A 4 -5.65 17.64 -12.22
CA SER A 4 -5.58 17.39 -10.79
C SER A 4 -6.12 16.01 -10.47
N ILE A 5 -5.44 15.31 -9.56
CA ILE A 5 -5.82 13.99 -9.06
C ILE A 5 -6.04 14.12 -7.55
N ILE A 6 -7.30 13.98 -7.12
CA ILE A 6 -7.70 14.11 -5.71
C ILE A 6 -7.48 12.83 -4.89
N GLY A 7 -7.18 11.71 -5.54
CA GLY A 7 -6.92 10.44 -4.88
C GLY A 7 -6.53 9.34 -5.86
N TYR A 8 -5.78 8.35 -5.35
CA TYR A 8 -5.32 7.20 -6.11
C TYR A 8 -5.56 5.90 -5.33
N PRO A 9 -5.93 4.78 -5.98
CA PRO A 9 -6.15 3.50 -5.32
C PRO A 9 -4.93 3.04 -4.51
N ARG A 10 -5.09 2.91 -3.19
CA ARG A 10 -4.03 2.54 -2.25
C ARG A 10 -3.83 1.03 -2.08
N VAL A 11 -4.70 0.21 -2.68
CA VAL A 11 -4.69 -1.24 -2.43
C VAL A 11 -3.51 -1.94 -3.11
N GLY A 12 -2.88 -1.27 -4.09
CA GLY A 12 -1.85 -1.81 -4.97
C GLY A 12 -2.44 -2.58 -6.15
N THR A 13 -1.64 -2.82 -7.20
CA THR A 13 -2.11 -3.41 -8.46
C THR A 13 -2.58 -4.86 -8.29
N LEU A 14 -2.00 -5.58 -7.32
CA LEU A 14 -2.33 -6.97 -7.01
C LEU A 14 -2.98 -7.14 -5.64
N ARG A 15 -3.45 -6.04 -5.03
CA ARG A 15 -4.04 -6.01 -3.67
C ARG A 15 -3.02 -6.32 -2.57
N GLU A 16 -1.78 -5.90 -2.78
CA GLU A 16 -0.65 -6.05 -1.87
C GLU A 16 -1.00 -5.55 -0.47
N LEU A 17 -1.65 -4.38 -0.36
CA LEU A 17 -2.03 -3.81 0.93
C LEU A 17 -3.05 -4.67 1.67
N LYS A 18 -3.99 -5.31 0.94
CA LYS A 18 -4.98 -6.22 1.52
C LYS A 18 -4.27 -7.41 2.16
N PHE A 19 -3.42 -8.09 1.38
CA PHE A 19 -2.74 -9.29 1.87
C PHE A 19 -1.76 -8.99 3.01
N ALA A 20 -1.02 -7.89 2.93
CA ALA A 20 -0.15 -7.47 4.03
C ALA A 20 -0.95 -7.18 5.32
N THR A 21 -2.08 -6.49 5.21
CA THR A 21 -2.95 -6.20 6.37
C THR A 21 -3.52 -7.48 6.99
N GLU A 22 -3.97 -8.43 6.17
CA GLU A 22 -4.45 -9.73 6.65
C GLU A 22 -3.33 -10.52 7.35
N LYS A 23 -2.13 -10.55 6.79
CA LYS A 23 -0.95 -11.19 7.38
C LYS A 23 -0.58 -10.57 8.73
N TYR A 24 -0.61 -9.24 8.82
CA TYR A 24 -0.34 -8.52 10.06
C TYR A 24 -1.36 -8.89 11.16
N PHE A 25 -2.66 -8.93 10.83
CA PHE A 25 -3.69 -9.34 11.79
C PHE A 25 -3.60 -10.82 12.19
N ARG A 26 -3.11 -11.68 11.28
CA ARG A 26 -2.75 -13.07 11.61
C ARG A 26 -1.43 -13.20 12.37
N LYS A 27 -0.73 -12.10 12.67
CA LYS A 27 0.58 -12.04 13.33
C LYS A 27 1.69 -12.78 12.57
N GLU A 28 1.55 -12.86 11.25
CA GLU A 28 2.54 -13.50 10.35
C GLU A 28 3.68 -12.54 9.97
N ILE A 29 3.44 -11.23 10.07
CA ILE A 29 4.42 -10.17 9.78
C ILE A 29 4.44 -9.12 10.89
N SER A 30 5.54 -8.38 11.01
CA SER A 30 5.67 -7.27 11.94
C SER A 30 4.92 -6.01 11.45
N ALA A 31 4.74 -5.05 12.36
CA ALA A 31 4.20 -3.75 11.99
C ALA A 31 5.13 -3.00 11.03
N GLU A 32 6.45 -3.17 11.13
CA GLU A 32 7.42 -2.56 10.22
C GLU A 32 7.28 -3.13 8.80
N GLU A 33 7.14 -4.44 8.66
CA GLU A 33 6.94 -5.08 7.36
C GLU A 33 5.65 -4.59 6.66
N LEU A 34 4.57 -4.37 7.42
CA LEU A 34 3.35 -3.77 6.89
C LEU A 34 3.58 -2.32 6.40
N LEU A 35 4.34 -1.53 7.17
CA LEU A 35 4.64 -0.14 6.82
C LEU A 35 5.55 -0.04 5.58
N ASP A 36 6.49 -0.96 5.44
CA ASP A 36 7.37 -1.05 4.27
C ASP A 36 6.58 -1.41 3.00
N VAL A 37 5.67 -2.39 3.08
CA VAL A 37 4.77 -2.69 1.95
C VAL A 37 3.93 -1.47 1.58
N ALA A 38 3.38 -0.76 2.56
CA ALA A 38 2.61 0.45 2.30
C ALA A 38 3.47 1.58 1.69
N LYS A 39 4.76 1.66 2.04
CA LYS A 39 5.72 2.64 1.49
C LYS A 39 6.02 2.35 0.02
N GLU A 40 6.23 1.09 -0.34
CA GLU A 40 6.47 0.70 -1.75
C GLU A 40 5.24 0.95 -2.63
N ILE A 41 4.02 0.73 -2.11
CA ILE A 41 2.78 1.06 -2.85
C ILE A 41 2.65 2.57 -3.06
N ARG A 42 3.01 3.40 -2.07
CA ARG A 42 3.00 4.86 -2.26
C ARG A 42 4.06 5.32 -3.26
N LYS A 43 5.22 4.66 -3.28
CA LYS A 43 6.28 4.94 -4.24
C LYS A 43 5.79 4.66 -5.65
N SER A 44 5.26 3.48 -5.94
CA SER A 44 4.75 3.15 -7.29
C SER A 44 3.56 3.99 -7.76
N ALA A 45 2.77 4.55 -6.83
CA ALA A 45 1.60 5.37 -7.14
C ALA A 45 1.93 6.85 -7.41
N TRP A 46 3.00 7.40 -6.82
CA TRP A 46 3.25 8.84 -6.81
C TRP A 46 4.67 9.27 -7.16
N LEU A 47 5.67 8.39 -7.08
CA LEU A 47 7.09 8.63 -7.36
C LEU A 47 7.52 7.94 -8.65
#